data_AF-A0AAV8Y148-F1
#
_entry.id   AF-A0AAV8Y148-F1
#
_cell.length_a   1.000
_cell.length_b   1.000
_cell.length_c   1.000
_cell.angle_alpha   90.00
_cell.angle_beta   90.00
_cell.angle_gamma   90.00
#
_symmetry.space_group_name_H-M   'P 1'
#
loop_
_entity.id
_entity.type
_entity.pdbx_description
1 polymer ?
#
loop_
_entity_poly.entity_id
_entity_poly.type
_entity_poly.pdbx_seq_one_letter_code
_entity_poly.pdbx_strand_id
1 'polypeptide(L)'
;MKGVDLKSVQLLGSSYKEKVQPDMDELTENAEEPDEGVKPEVQKLGKLQYKLEYDFNQNSFSVTVIQAEDLPALDMGGTSDPYVKVYLLPDKKKKFETKVHRKTLNPVFNETFVF
;
A
#
# COMPACT_ATOMS: atom_id res chain seq x y z
N MET A 1 -1.61 -34.50 -21.19
CA MET A 1 -1.43 -33.31 -20.34
C MET A 1 -0.43 -32.39 -21.03
N LYS A 2 -0.84 -31.19 -21.45
CA LYS A 2 0.09 -30.23 -22.09
C LYS A 2 0.91 -29.57 -20.98
N GLY A 3 2.22 -29.74 -21.01
CA GLY A 3 3.14 -29.15 -20.04
C GLY A 3 3.13 -27.62 -20.14
N VAL A 4 3.22 -26.95 -18.99
CA VAL A 4 3.35 -25.50 -18.92
C VAL A 4 4.80 -25.16 -19.29
N ASP A 5 4.99 -24.32 -20.32
CA ASP A 5 6.32 -23.87 -20.73
C ASP A 5 6.81 -22.77 -19.78
N LEU A 6 7.70 -23.18 -18.87
CA LEU A 6 8.33 -22.32 -17.86
C LEU A 6 9.05 -21.10 -18.44
N LYS A 7 9.53 -21.16 -19.70
CA LYS A 7 10.19 -20.01 -20.33
C LYS A 7 9.20 -18.90 -20.68
N SER A 8 8.00 -19.27 -21.12
CA SER A 8 6.93 -18.31 -21.42
C SER A 8 6.43 -17.59 -20.16
N VAL A 9 6.38 -18.30 -19.02
CA VAL A 9 5.99 -17.74 -17.71
C VAL A 9 7.04 -16.75 -17.20
N GLN A 10 8.33 -17.05 -17.36
CA GLN A 10 9.42 -16.13 -17.01
C GLN A 10 9.38 -14.85 -17.85
N LEU A 11 9.13 -14.98 -19.16
CA LEU A 11 9.10 -13.84 -20.09
C LEU A 11 7.93 -12.89 -19.80
N LEU A 12 6.75 -13.44 -19.45
CA LEU A 12 5.60 -12.66 -19.00
C LEU A 12 5.93 -11.88 -17.71
N GLY A 13 6.56 -12.53 -16.72
CA GLY A 13 6.96 -11.88 -15.47
C GLY A 13 7.93 -10.70 -15.67
N SER A 14 8.88 -10.82 -16.60
CA SER A 14 9.80 -9.72 -16.94
C SER A 14 9.11 -8.58 -17.68
N SER A 15 8.20 -8.87 -18.62
CA SER A 15 7.46 -7.84 -19.36
C SER A 15 6.47 -7.07 -18.47
N TYR A 16 5.90 -7.71 -17.44
CA TYR A 16 5.07 -7.01 -16.45
C TYR A 16 5.90 -6.15 -15.48
N LYS A 17 7.14 -6.55 -15.15
CA LYS A 17 8.05 -5.66 -14.39
C LYS A 17 8.37 -4.38 -15.16
N GLU A 18 8.65 -4.51 -16.46
CA GLU A 18 9.03 -3.40 -17.35
C GLU A 18 7.87 -2.41 -17.62
N LYS A 19 6.60 -2.84 -17.48
CA LYS A 19 5.43 -2.00 -17.79
C LYS A 19 4.71 -1.38 -16.59
N VAL A 20 5.10 -1.71 -15.35
CA VAL A 20 4.32 -1.35 -14.15
C VAL A 20 5.12 -0.60 -13.09
N GLN A 21 6.43 -0.38 -13.29
CA GLN A 21 7.21 0.52 -12.45
C GLN A 21 8.04 1.43 -13.36
N PRO A 22 7.90 2.76 -13.30
CA PRO A 22 8.95 3.62 -13.83
C PRO A 22 10.24 3.27 -13.08
N ASP A 23 11.34 3.09 -13.81
CA ASP A 23 12.65 2.99 -13.19
C ASP A 23 12.87 4.27 -12.38
N MET A 24 13.26 4.11 -11.11
CA MET A 24 13.45 5.22 -10.18
C MET A 24 14.44 6.28 -10.67
N ASP A 25 15.23 5.95 -11.69
CA ASP A 25 16.28 6.77 -12.26
C ASP A 25 15.76 7.76 -13.34
N GLU A 26 14.59 7.53 -13.97
CA GLU A 26 14.06 8.43 -15.01
C GLU A 26 13.36 9.69 -14.44
N LEU A 27 13.10 9.73 -13.13
CA LEU A 27 12.46 10.87 -12.46
C LEU A 27 13.44 12.02 -12.16
N THR A 28 14.75 11.82 -12.30
CA THR A 28 15.77 12.80 -11.89
C THR A 28 16.17 13.79 -12.98
N GLU A 29 15.76 13.59 -14.25
CA GLU A 29 16.24 14.43 -15.36
C GLU A 29 15.54 15.81 -15.48
N ASN A 30 14.50 16.07 -14.67
CA ASN A 30 13.87 17.41 -14.57
C ASN A 30 14.03 18.05 -13.18
N ALA A 31 14.94 17.54 -12.34
CA ALA A 31 15.23 18.15 -11.06
C ALA A 31 16.17 19.34 -11.26
N GLU A 32 15.67 20.56 -11.03
CA GLU A 32 16.52 21.74 -10.78
C GLU A 32 17.54 21.38 -9.68
N GLU A 33 18.82 21.72 -9.88
CA GLU A 33 19.87 21.46 -8.90
C GLU A 33 19.46 22.03 -7.53
N PRO A 34 19.48 21.24 -6.45
CA PRO A 34 19.09 21.75 -5.14
C PRO A 34 20.17 22.69 -4.62
N ASP A 35 19.75 23.91 -4.30
CA ASP A 35 20.50 24.88 -3.49
C ASP A 35 21.11 24.15 -2.26
N GLU A 36 22.43 24.26 -2.09
CA GLU A 36 23.20 23.62 -1.01
C GLU A 36 22.78 24.21 0.36
N GLY A 37 21.65 23.75 0.90
CA GLY A 37 21.16 24.32 2.18
C GLY A 37 20.04 23.58 2.90
N VAL A 38 19.28 22.69 2.25
CA VAL A 38 18.14 22.02 2.93
C VAL A 38 18.16 20.52 2.64
N LYS A 39 18.55 19.72 3.64
CA LYS A 39 18.27 18.28 3.61
C LYS A 39 16.75 18.11 3.58
N PRO A 40 16.15 17.39 2.62
CA PRO A 40 14.72 17.14 2.64
C PRO A 40 14.39 16.39 3.93
N GLU A 41 13.63 17.02 4.82
CA GLU A 41 13.12 16.36 6.02
C GLU A 41 12.21 15.21 5.57
N VAL A 42 12.62 13.97 5.86
CA VAL A 42 11.78 12.79 5.60
C VAL A 42 10.56 12.88 6.53
N GLN A 43 9.43 13.32 5.99
CA GLN A 43 8.17 13.33 6.72
C GLN A 43 7.80 11.91 7.15
N LYS A 44 7.69 11.69 8.46
CA LYS A 44 7.22 10.42 9.02
C LYS A 44 5.70 10.36 8.91
N LEU A 45 5.18 9.41 8.12
CA LEU A 45 3.74 9.22 7.88
C LEU A 45 3.10 8.20 8.84
N GLY A 46 3.83 7.75 9.86
CA GLY A 46 3.41 6.68 10.77
C GLY A 46 3.64 5.28 10.22
N LYS A 47 3.07 4.29 10.89
CA LYS A 47 3.18 2.86 10.56
C LYS A 47 1.81 2.22 10.55
N LEU A 48 1.58 1.26 9.67
CA LEU A 48 0.36 0.45 9.62
C LEU A 48 0.71 -1.02 9.87
N GLN A 49 0.03 -1.64 10.83
CA GLN A 49 0.10 -3.07 11.08
C GLN A 49 -1.10 -3.79 10.44
N TYR A 50 -0.82 -4.85 9.70
CA TYR A 50 -1.83 -5.67 9.02
C TYR A 50 -1.38 -7.13 8.94
N LYS A 51 -2.33 -8.01 8.62
CA LYS A 51 -2.11 -9.45 8.45
C LYS A 51 -2.74 -9.93 7.14
N LEU A 52 -2.07 -10.84 6.45
CA LEU A 52 -2.53 -11.45 5.20
C LEU A 52 -2.63 -12.96 5.39
N GLU A 53 -3.74 -13.55 4.97
CA GLU A 53 -3.99 -14.99 5.10
C GLU A 53 -4.67 -15.52 3.83
N TYR A 54 -4.31 -16.73 3.42
CA TYR A 54 -4.95 -17.41 2.30
C TYR A 54 -5.42 -18.80 2.73
N ASP A 55 -6.71 -19.07 2.53
CA ASP A 55 -7.29 -20.39 2.72
C ASP A 55 -7.42 -21.09 1.36
N PHE A 56 -6.61 -22.13 1.14
CA PHE A 56 -6.63 -22.93 -0.08
C PHE A 56 -7.89 -23.79 -0.23
N ASN A 57 -8.55 -24.17 0.87
CA ASN A 57 -9.76 -24.98 0.81
C ASN A 57 -10.96 -24.12 0.39
N GLN A 58 -10.99 -22.87 0.83
CA GLN A 58 -12.05 -21.90 0.50
C GLN A 58 -11.70 -21.01 -0.70
N ASN A 59 -10.48 -21.14 -1.22
CA ASN A 59 -9.92 -20.31 -2.29
C ASN A 59 -10.10 -18.80 -1.99
N SER A 60 -9.81 -18.41 -0.75
CA SER A 60 -10.18 -17.11 -0.18
C SER A 60 -8.97 -16.38 0.38
N PHE A 61 -8.85 -15.08 0.07
CA PHE A 61 -7.77 -14.23 0.56
C PHE A 61 -8.30 -13.21 1.57
N SER A 62 -7.78 -13.25 2.79
CA SER A 62 -8.20 -12.37 3.89
C SER A 62 -7.11 -11.36 4.22
N VAL A 63 -7.52 -10.09 4.36
CA VAL A 63 -6.68 -8.96 4.77
C VAL A 63 -7.23 -8.41 6.08
N THR A 64 -6.47 -8.48 7.16
CA THR A 64 -6.85 -7.87 8.44
C THR A 64 -6.05 -6.60 8.67
N VAL A 65 -6.74 -5.47 8.79
CA VAL A 65 -6.16 -4.18 9.20
C VAL A 65 -6.23 -4.12 10.73
N ILE A 66 -5.07 -4.05 11.39
CA ILE A 66 -4.97 -4.20 12.85
C ILE A 66 -4.98 -2.82 13.51
N GLN A 67 -3.91 -2.05 13.31
CA GLN A 67 -3.75 -0.73 13.91
C GLN A 67 -2.78 0.13 13.11
N ALA A 68 -2.79 1.44 13.35
CA ALA A 68 -1.74 2.34 12.92
C ALA A 68 -1.13 3.07 14.12
N GLU A 69 0.10 3.53 13.98
CA GLU A 69 0.86 4.25 15.01
C GLU A 69 1.55 5.47 14.42
N ASP A 70 1.68 6.53 15.22
CA ASP A 70 2.39 7.76 14.88
C ASP A 70 1.92 8.42 13.57
N LEU A 71 0.61 8.38 13.30
CA LEU A 71 0.05 9.06 12.13
C LEU A 71 0.24 10.59 12.24
N PRO A 72 0.41 11.31 11.13
CA PRO A 72 0.49 12.76 11.15
C PRO A 72 -0.83 13.37 11.60
N ALA A 73 -0.75 14.46 12.37
CA ALA A 73 -1.88 15.31 12.69
C ALA A 73 -2.21 16.21 11.50
N LEU A 74 -3.36 15.98 10.87
CA LEU A 74 -3.81 16.74 9.70
C LEU A 74 -4.94 17.73 10.04
N ASP A 75 -5.59 17.56 11.19
CA ASP A 75 -6.64 18.48 11.66
C ASP A 75 -6.06 19.57 12.58
N MET A 76 -6.73 20.73 12.62
CA MET A 76 -6.32 21.89 13.45
C MET A 76 -6.19 21.56 14.94
N GLY A 77 -6.76 20.45 15.41
CA GLY A 77 -6.68 19.99 16.79
C GLY A 77 -5.44 19.17 17.15
N GLY A 78 -4.47 19.00 16.24
CA GLY A 78 -3.30 18.15 16.48
C GLY A 78 -3.62 16.65 16.43
N THR A 79 -4.72 16.28 15.77
CA THR A 79 -5.16 14.89 15.58
C THR A 79 -5.52 14.64 14.12
N SER A 80 -6.00 13.43 13.82
CA SER A 80 -6.60 13.05 12.54
C SER A 80 -7.83 12.17 12.81
N ASP A 81 -8.68 12.01 11.79
CA ASP A 81 -9.79 11.06 11.76
C ASP A 81 -9.49 9.87 10.81
N PRO A 82 -8.54 8.97 11.13
CA PRO A 82 -8.03 7.98 10.18
C PRO A 82 -9.03 6.86 9.81
N TYR A 83 -8.89 6.37 8.58
CA TYR A 83 -9.49 5.15 8.04
C TYR A 83 -8.61 4.57 6.92
N VAL A 84 -8.77 3.29 6.60
CA VAL A 84 -7.98 2.58 5.59
C VAL A 84 -8.86 2.11 4.45
N LYS A 85 -8.42 2.33 3.20
CA LYS A 85 -9.03 1.72 2.00
C LYS A 85 -8.18 0.56 1.52
N VAL A 86 -8.81 -0.56 1.20
CA VAL A 86 -8.15 -1.79 0.74
C VAL A 86 -8.62 -2.11 -0.68
N TYR A 87 -7.66 -2.34 -1.58
CA TYR A 87 -7.86 -2.72 -2.98
C TYR A 87 -6.97 -3.90 -3.34
N LEU A 88 -7.42 -4.75 -4.26
CA LEU A 88 -6.60 -5.82 -4.83
C LEU A 88 -6.35 -5.55 -6.32
N LEU A 89 -5.19 -4.98 -6.64
CA LEU A 89 -4.83 -4.64 -8.01
C LEU A 89 -4.65 -5.89 -8.88
N PRO A 90 -4.95 -5.82 -10.20
CA PRO A 90 -5.32 -4.62 -10.95
C PRO A 90 -6.79 -4.18 -10.79
N ASP A 91 -7.63 -4.99 -10.12
CA ASP A 91 -9.05 -4.67 -9.96
C ASP A 91 -9.27 -3.58 -8.91
N LYS A 92 -9.60 -2.38 -9.38
CA LYS A 92 -9.95 -1.24 -8.52
C LYS A 92 -11.45 -1.17 -8.17
N LYS A 93 -12.29 -2.07 -8.71
CA LYS A 93 -13.75 -2.04 -8.48
C LYS A 93 -14.10 -2.54 -7.08
N LYS A 94 -13.49 -3.65 -6.65
CA LYS A 94 -13.70 -4.19 -5.30
C LYS A 94 -12.84 -3.41 -4.31
N LYS A 95 -13.49 -2.59 -3.49
CA LYS A 95 -12.87 -1.79 -2.44
C LYS A 95 -13.52 -2.06 -1.09
N PHE A 96 -12.71 -2.11 -0.06
CA PHE A 96 -13.18 -2.13 1.33
C PHE A 96 -12.64 -0.91 2.06
N GLU A 97 -13.39 -0.44 3.05
CA GLU A 97 -13.02 0.71 3.87
C GLU A 97 -13.25 0.32 5.33
N THR A 98 -12.29 0.64 6.21
CA THR A 98 -12.50 0.52 7.66
C THR A 98 -13.47 1.59 8.14
N LYS A 99 -13.93 1.46 9.38
CA LYS A 99 -14.57 2.56 10.09
C LYS A 99 -13.58 3.72 10.26
N VAL A 100 -14.14 4.92 10.37
CA VAL A 100 -13.40 6.14 10.71
C VAL A 100 -13.24 6.19 12.22
N HIS A 101 -12.00 6.32 12.69
CA HIS A 101 -11.69 6.54 14.11
C HIS A 101 -11.45 8.02 14.34
N ARG A 102 -12.21 8.65 15.24
CA ARG A 102 -12.13 10.11 15.44
C ARG A 102 -11.00 10.52 16.37
N LYS A 103 -10.34 11.63 16.05
CA LYS A 103 -9.38 12.36 16.87
C LYS A 103 -8.28 11.46 17.45
N THR A 104 -7.66 10.65 16.61
CA THR A 104 -6.59 9.74 17.02
C THR A 104 -5.48 9.65 15.98
N LEU A 105 -4.24 9.55 16.45
CA LEU A 105 -3.06 9.25 15.63
C LEU A 105 -2.63 7.78 15.75
N ASN A 106 -3.30 7.01 16.61
CA ASN A 106 -3.01 5.60 16.90
C ASN A 106 -4.31 4.77 16.87
N PRO A 107 -5.00 4.68 15.72
CA PRO A 107 -6.25 3.94 15.61
C PRO A 107 -6.02 2.42 15.71
N VAL A 108 -6.92 1.73 16.40
CA VAL A 108 -7.02 0.26 16.41
C VAL A 108 -8.28 -0.13 15.64
N PHE A 109 -8.10 -0.68 14.44
CA PHE A 109 -9.17 -1.04 13.52
C PHE A 109 -9.71 -2.46 13.82
N ASN A 110 -8.81 -3.47 13.83
CA ASN A 110 -9.16 -4.89 13.94
C ASN A 110 -10.29 -5.33 12.97
N GLU A 111 -10.20 -4.92 11.70
CA GLU A 111 -11.19 -5.24 10.67
C GLU A 111 -10.59 -6.19 9.62
N THR A 112 -11.33 -7.24 9.26
CA THR A 112 -10.92 -8.24 8.27
C THR A 112 -11.78 -8.14 7.02
N PHE A 113 -11.13 -8.10 5.85
CA PHE A 113 -11.75 -8.04 4.53
C PHE A 113 -11.39 -9.27 3.72
N VAL A 114 -12.39 -9.84 3.04
CA VAL A 114 -12.22 -11.08 2.27
C VAL A 114 -12.37 -10.79 0.78
N PHE A 115 -11.34 -11.15 0.03
CA PHE A 115 -11.28 -11.06 -1.43
C PHE A 115 -11.74 -12.36 -2.08
#